data_AF-A0A409XTD1-F1
#
_entry.id   AF-A0A409XTD1-F1
#
_cell.length_a   1.000
_cell.length_b   1.000
_cell.length_c   1.000
_cell.angle_alpha   90.00
_cell.angle_beta   90.00
_cell.angle_gamma   90.00
#
_symmetry.space_group_name_H-M   'P 1'
#
loop_
_entity.id
_entity.type
_entity.pdbx_description
1 polymer ?
#
loop_
_entity_poly.entity_id
_entity_poly.type
_entity_poly.pdbx_seq_one_letter_code
_entity_poly.pdbx_strand_id
1 'polypeptide(L)'
;ALNLLGTILGGLRKFLEVGAAVFQVLEFFHDFIDEVEYIWRGRIRLISYLYAWSRYLPLILQIVNLVFSEMVYATPSYRMCMASNILKGASAQLTGTCVEAIQMIRVHALYNCSYRSGKVLLWVFVVGTTLEVLGTVAVIGHVKPGVSGSLCVPAHCSMWSLSLFLAIYNSVGWGLIQGVLLFMTVSKIVLFRSTNCIRTPIISLMLRDGISFFVIITVVITSIVGFEVVRGLNETVFVWNVAFS
;
A
#
# COMPACT_ATOMS: atom_id res chain seq x y z
N ALA A 1 11.55 -25.42 -20.95
CA ALA A 1 10.91 -25.29 -19.63
C ALA A 1 10.76 -23.82 -19.20
N LEU A 2 11.84 -23.03 -19.13
CA LEU A 2 11.80 -21.63 -18.68
C LEU A 2 10.85 -20.71 -19.48
N ASN A 3 10.86 -20.77 -20.81
CA ASN A 3 9.95 -19.93 -21.63
C ASN A 3 8.47 -20.26 -21.41
N LEU A 4 8.14 -21.55 -21.20
CA LEU A 4 6.76 -21.99 -20.93
C LEU A 4 6.29 -21.48 -19.56
N LEU A 5 7.17 -21.55 -18.55
CA LEU A 5 6.89 -21.03 -17.21
C LEU A 5 6.63 -19.52 -17.24
N GLY A 6 7.44 -18.77 -18.01
CA GLY A 6 7.28 -17.32 -18.18
C GLY A 6 5.93 -16.93 -18.79
N THR A 7 5.48 -17.63 -19.85
CA THR A 7 4.18 -17.37 -20.47
C THR A 7 3.02 -17.69 -19.54
N ILE A 8 3.10 -18.80 -18.79
CA ILE A 8 2.07 -19.18 -17.81
C ILE A 8 1.98 -18.16 -16.68
N LEU A 9 3.13 -17.73 -16.12
CA LEU A 9 3.19 -16.69 -15.09
C LEU A 9 2.63 -15.35 -15.57
N GLY A 10 2.94 -14.95 -16.81
CA GLY A 10 2.42 -13.73 -17.41
C GLY A 10 0.89 -13.76 -17.57
N GLY A 11 0.34 -14.89 -18.04
CA GLY A 11 -1.10 -15.07 -18.16
C GLY A 11 -1.81 -15.06 -16.81
N LEU A 12 -1.26 -15.77 -15.82
CA LEU A 12 -1.80 -15.81 -14.46
C LEU A 12 -1.84 -14.41 -13.83
N ARG A 13 -0.78 -13.63 -13.99
CA ARG A 13 -0.72 -12.26 -13.47
C ARG A 13 -1.84 -11.39 -14.04
N LYS A 14 -2.02 -11.38 -15.37
CA LYS A 14 -3.10 -10.61 -16.00
C LYS A 14 -4.48 -11.05 -15.51
N PHE A 15 -4.70 -12.35 -15.33
CA PHE A 15 -5.95 -12.87 -14.80
C PHE A 15 -6.22 -12.40 -13.37
N LEU A 16 -5.19 -12.38 -12.52
CA LEU A 16 -5.29 -11.87 -11.14
C LEU A 16 -5.56 -10.36 -11.11
N GLU A 17 -4.86 -9.57 -11.92
CA GLU A 17 -5.06 -8.11 -12.01
C GLU A 17 -6.50 -7.76 -12.46
N VAL A 18 -6.99 -8.42 -13.51
CA VAL A 18 -8.37 -8.24 -14.00
C VAL A 18 -9.38 -8.76 -12.98
N GLY A 19 -9.13 -9.93 -12.38
CA GLY A 19 -10.00 -10.50 -11.36
C GLY A 19 -10.13 -9.60 -10.13
N ALA A 20 -9.03 -9.02 -9.66
CA ALA A 20 -9.03 -8.05 -8.57
C ALA A 20 -9.81 -6.78 -8.94
N ALA A 21 -9.60 -6.24 -10.16
CA ALA A 21 -10.35 -5.07 -10.64
C ALA A 21 -11.86 -5.36 -10.72
N VAL A 22 -12.25 -6.52 -11.25
CA VAL A 22 -13.66 -6.93 -11.32
C VAL A 22 -14.26 -7.07 -9.92
N PHE A 23 -13.56 -7.74 -9.00
CA PHE A 23 -14.03 -7.88 -7.63
C PHE A 23 -14.22 -6.53 -6.94
N GLN A 24 -13.25 -5.62 -7.10
CA GLN A 24 -13.32 -4.28 -6.52
C GLN A 24 -14.46 -3.43 -7.11
N VAL A 25 -14.73 -3.57 -8.41
CA VAL A 25 -15.88 -2.92 -9.05
C VAL A 25 -17.20 -3.51 -8.57
N LEU A 26 -17.29 -4.82 -8.37
CA LEU A 26 -18.49 -5.47 -7.82
C LEU A 26 -18.77 -5.02 -6.38
N GLU A 27 -17.74 -5.01 -5.52
CA GLU A 27 -17.85 -4.51 -4.15
C GLU A 27 -18.23 -3.02 -4.13
N PHE A 28 -17.68 -2.24 -5.08
CA PHE A 28 -18.07 -0.85 -5.27
C PHE A 28 -19.57 -0.70 -5.56
N PHE A 29 -20.11 -1.42 -6.54
CA PHE A 29 -21.53 -1.33 -6.88
C PHE A 29 -22.45 -1.83 -5.77
N HIS A 30 -22.02 -2.84 -5.01
CA HIS A 30 -22.81 -3.38 -3.90
C HIS A 30 -23.03 -2.32 -2.81
N ASP A 31 -21.97 -1.64 -2.38
CA ASP A 31 -22.07 -0.67 -1.28
C ASP A 31 -22.52 0.72 -1.75
N PHE A 32 -22.39 1.04 -3.05
CA PHE A 32 -22.70 2.38 -3.56
C PHE A 32 -24.14 2.82 -3.27
N ILE A 33 -25.09 1.89 -3.28
CA ILE A 33 -26.51 2.18 -3.01
C ILE A 33 -26.67 2.67 -1.57
N ASP A 34 -26.12 1.93 -0.61
CA ASP A 34 -26.16 2.28 0.80
C ASP A 34 -25.37 3.57 1.08
N GLU A 35 -24.22 3.76 0.43
CA GLU A 35 -23.43 4.99 0.57
C GLU A 35 -24.21 6.23 0.14
N VAL A 36 -24.89 6.18 -1.01
CA VAL A 36 -25.71 7.29 -1.52
C VAL A 36 -26.81 7.66 -0.53
N GLU A 37 -27.43 6.67 0.09
CA GLU A 37 -28.49 6.90 1.06
C GLU A 37 -27.95 7.47 2.39
N TYR A 38 -26.88 6.90 2.95
CA TYR A 38 -26.43 7.23 4.30
C TYR A 38 -25.37 8.34 4.35
N ILE A 39 -24.45 8.40 3.39
CA ILE A 39 -23.30 9.31 3.42
C ILE A 39 -23.61 10.60 2.67
N TRP A 40 -24.17 10.47 1.46
CA TRP A 40 -24.33 11.62 0.56
C TRP A 40 -25.55 12.49 0.89
N ARG A 41 -26.59 11.94 1.53
CA ARG A 41 -27.71 12.75 2.07
C ARG A 41 -27.34 13.52 3.34
N GLY A 42 -26.25 13.15 4.01
CA GLY A 42 -25.81 13.76 5.25
C GLY A 42 -25.03 15.07 5.07
N ARG A 43 -24.70 15.74 6.20
CA ARG A 43 -23.78 16.88 6.18
C ARG A 43 -22.35 16.38 5.94
N ILE A 44 -21.71 16.87 4.88
CA ILE A 44 -20.33 16.52 4.53
C ILE A 44 -19.37 16.92 5.67
N ARG A 45 -18.69 15.92 6.25
CA ARG A 45 -17.63 16.11 7.25
C ARG A 45 -16.29 15.63 6.68
N LEU A 46 -15.18 16.01 7.30
CA LEU A 46 -13.84 15.54 6.92
C LEU A 46 -13.76 14.01 6.82
N ILE A 47 -14.43 13.29 7.73
CA ILE A 47 -14.49 11.83 7.73
C ILE A 47 -15.17 11.29 6.47
N SER A 48 -16.23 11.96 5.98
CA SER A 48 -16.90 11.59 4.73
C SER A 48 -15.98 11.76 3.52
N TYR A 49 -15.16 12.82 3.51
CA TYR A 49 -14.17 13.05 2.45
C TYR A 49 -13.07 11.98 2.49
N LEU A 50 -12.51 11.67 3.66
CA LEU A 50 -11.49 10.64 3.81
C LEU A 50 -12.02 9.25 3.44
N TYR A 51 -13.27 8.95 3.81
CA TYR A 51 -13.94 7.72 3.43
C TYR A 51 -14.06 7.62 1.90
N ALA A 52 -14.63 8.64 1.25
CA ALA A 52 -14.73 8.68 -0.20
C ALA A 52 -13.34 8.55 -0.84
N TRP A 53 -12.36 9.33 -0.39
CA TRP A 53 -11.00 9.26 -0.89
C TRP A 53 -10.42 7.84 -0.81
N SER A 54 -10.56 7.17 0.34
CA SER A 54 -10.05 5.79 0.51
C SER A 54 -10.69 4.77 -0.40
N ARG A 55 -11.94 5.00 -0.83
CA ARG A 55 -12.71 4.05 -1.64
C ARG A 55 -12.56 4.32 -3.14
N TYR A 56 -12.76 5.56 -3.56
CA TYR A 56 -12.76 5.94 -4.96
C TYR A 56 -11.34 6.07 -5.53
N LEU A 57 -10.37 6.50 -4.72
CA LEU A 57 -9.01 6.74 -5.22
C LEU A 57 -8.33 5.45 -5.70
N PRO A 58 -8.30 4.33 -4.94
CA PRO A 58 -7.62 3.11 -5.41
C PRO A 58 -8.25 2.55 -6.68
N LEU A 59 -9.58 2.65 -6.81
CA LEU A 59 -10.31 2.19 -8.00
C LEU A 59 -9.94 3.01 -9.24
N ILE A 60 -9.93 4.34 -9.12
CA ILE A 60 -9.50 5.24 -10.20
C ILE A 60 -8.03 4.95 -10.56
N LEU A 61 -7.15 4.86 -9.57
CA LEU A 61 -5.73 4.61 -9.78
C LEU A 61 -5.47 3.24 -10.44
N GLN A 62 -6.24 2.21 -10.11
CA GLN A 62 -6.13 0.89 -10.73
C GLN A 62 -6.55 0.93 -12.20
N ILE A 63 -7.65 1.61 -12.53
CA ILE A 63 -8.08 1.79 -13.93
C ILE A 63 -7.00 2.55 -14.71
N VAL A 64 -6.47 3.65 -14.15
CA VAL A 64 -5.41 4.43 -14.80
C VAL A 64 -4.15 3.57 -14.99
N ASN A 65 -3.73 2.81 -13.98
CA ASN A 65 -2.58 1.91 -14.08
C ASN A 65 -2.78 0.83 -15.15
N LEU A 66 -3.97 0.25 -15.26
CA LEU A 66 -4.31 -0.73 -16.29
C LEU A 66 -4.22 -0.11 -17.70
N VAL A 67 -4.81 1.06 -17.91
CA VAL A 67 -4.77 1.79 -19.19
C VAL A 67 -3.34 2.15 -19.56
N PHE A 68 -2.56 2.68 -18.61
CA PHE A 68 -1.14 3.01 -18.85
C PHE A 68 -0.31 1.77 -19.16
N SER A 69 -0.59 0.64 -18.52
CA SER A 69 0.09 -0.63 -18.79
C SER A 69 -0.12 -1.04 -20.26
N GLU A 70 -1.36 -1.03 -20.74
CA GLU A 70 -1.68 -1.37 -22.13
C GLU A 70 -1.09 -0.37 -23.14
N MET A 71 -1.06 0.93 -22.82
CA MET A 71 -0.39 1.94 -23.65
C MET A 71 1.13 1.71 -23.76
N VAL A 72 1.78 1.33 -22.66
CA VAL A 72 3.21 1.00 -22.65
C VAL A 72 3.50 -0.25 -23.48
N TYR A 73 2.60 -1.25 -23.46
CA TYR A 73 2.71 -2.44 -24.30
C TYR A 73 2.53 -2.12 -25.79
N ALA A 74 1.58 -1.25 -26.14
CA ALA A 74 1.33 -0.87 -27.53
C ALA A 74 2.45 0.00 -28.12
N THR A 75 3.02 0.91 -27.32
CA THR A 75 4.03 1.87 -27.76
C THR A 75 5.20 1.94 -26.78
N PRO A 76 6.18 1.02 -26.88
CA PRO A 76 7.32 0.99 -25.97
C PRO A 76 8.17 2.23 -26.18
N SER A 77 8.03 3.21 -25.27
CA SER A 77 8.88 4.39 -25.22
C SER A 77 9.42 4.58 -23.81
N TYR A 78 10.66 5.05 -23.72
CA TYR A 78 11.32 5.30 -22.45
C TYR A 78 10.51 6.23 -21.53
N ARG A 79 9.94 7.30 -22.10
CA ARG A 79 9.14 8.27 -21.35
C ARG A 79 7.87 7.66 -20.77
N MET A 80 7.14 6.86 -21.55
CA MET A 80 5.91 6.20 -21.08
C MET A 80 6.22 5.17 -20.00
N CYS A 81 7.35 4.48 -20.14
CA CYS A 81 7.78 3.50 -19.16
C CYS A 81 8.18 4.14 -17.82
N MET A 82 8.93 5.25 -17.86
CA MET A 82 9.24 6.03 -16.66
C MET A 82 7.98 6.63 -16.03
N ALA A 83 7.07 7.19 -16.83
CA ALA A 83 5.80 7.73 -16.36
C ALA A 83 4.93 6.66 -15.69
N SER A 84 4.87 5.46 -16.26
CA SER A 84 4.14 4.33 -15.67
C SER A 84 4.72 3.92 -14.32
N ASN A 85 6.05 3.85 -14.18
CA ASN A 85 6.68 3.55 -12.88
C ASN A 85 6.44 4.64 -11.83
N ILE A 86 6.52 5.92 -12.22
CA ILE A 86 6.22 7.05 -11.33
C ILE A 86 4.76 6.98 -10.88
N LEU A 87 3.84 6.74 -11.82
CA LEU A 87 2.42 6.64 -11.54
C LEU A 87 2.12 5.50 -10.58
N LYS A 88 2.71 4.31 -10.79
CA LYS A 88 2.57 3.16 -9.88
C LYS A 88 3.07 3.49 -8.48
N GLY A 89 4.29 4.03 -8.36
CA GLY A 89 4.84 4.44 -7.07
C GLY A 89 4.00 5.50 -6.36
N ALA A 90 3.55 6.53 -7.08
CA ALA A 90 2.68 7.57 -6.53
C ALA A 90 1.31 7.00 -6.11
N SER A 91 0.73 6.11 -6.91
CA SER A 91 -0.56 5.47 -6.61
C SER A 91 -0.51 4.60 -5.34
N ALA A 92 0.58 3.85 -5.17
CA ALA A 92 0.85 3.06 -3.99
C ALA A 92 1.00 3.95 -2.76
N GLN A 93 1.81 5.01 -2.85
CA GLN A 93 2.04 5.94 -1.75
C GLN A 93 0.75 6.67 -1.32
N LEU A 94 -0.04 7.15 -2.28
CA LEU A 94 -1.30 7.83 -1.99
C LEU A 94 -2.32 6.92 -1.31
N THR A 95 -2.39 5.66 -1.76
CA THR A 95 -3.30 4.67 -1.16
C THR A 95 -2.83 4.28 0.24
N GLY A 96 -1.53 4.01 0.40
CA GLY A 96 -0.93 3.68 1.70
C GLY A 96 -1.13 4.78 2.74
N THR A 97 -0.76 6.02 2.38
CA THR A 97 -0.94 7.19 3.27
C THR A 97 -2.38 7.44 3.65
N CYS A 98 -3.33 7.14 2.76
CA CYS A 98 -4.76 7.23 3.07
C CYS A 98 -5.17 6.19 4.14
N VAL A 99 -4.75 4.93 3.98
CA VAL A 99 -5.04 3.86 4.95
C VAL A 99 -4.43 4.20 6.31
N GLU A 100 -3.18 4.66 6.34
CA GLU A 100 -2.50 5.06 7.56
C GLU A 100 -3.18 6.24 8.25
N ALA A 101 -3.62 7.24 7.49
CA ALA A 101 -4.37 8.37 8.04
C ALA A 101 -5.69 7.92 8.69
N ILE A 102 -6.42 6.98 8.07
CA ILE A 102 -7.65 6.43 8.64
C ILE A 102 -7.36 5.67 9.94
N GLN A 103 -6.36 4.80 9.95
CA GLN A 103 -5.97 4.06 11.15
C GLN A 103 -5.52 5.01 12.27
N MET A 104 -4.81 6.08 11.92
CA MET A 104 -4.38 7.11 12.86
C MET A 104 -5.54 7.85 13.49
N ILE A 105 -6.53 8.27 12.70
CA ILE A 105 -7.75 8.93 13.21
C ILE A 105 -8.50 8.01 14.17
N ARG A 106 -8.59 6.71 13.84
CA ARG A 106 -9.21 5.69 14.71
C ARG A 106 -8.49 5.56 16.05
N VAL A 107 -7.16 5.48 16.06
CA VAL A 107 -6.36 5.44 17.30
C VAL A 107 -6.47 6.76 18.08
N HIS A 108 -6.51 7.90 17.39
CA HIS A 108 -6.68 9.19 18.05
C HIS A 108 -8.04 9.29 18.77
N ALA A 109 -9.11 8.84 18.12
CA ALA A 109 -10.44 8.76 18.72
C ALA A 109 -10.48 7.81 19.94
N LEU A 110 -9.77 6.67 19.86
CA LEU A 110 -9.64 5.71 20.97
C LEU A 110 -8.96 6.33 22.21
N TYR A 111 -8.05 7.29 21.99
CA TYR A 111 -7.38 8.05 23.05
C TYR A 111 -8.16 9.29 23.49
N ASN A 112 -9.49 9.28 23.33
CA ASN A 112 -10.39 10.38 23.69
C ASN A 112 -9.95 11.73 23.11
N CYS A 113 -9.43 11.72 21.87
CA CYS A 113 -8.92 12.90 21.17
C CYS A 113 -7.90 13.72 21.98
N SER A 114 -7.10 13.08 22.83
CA SER A 114 -6.10 13.79 23.63
C SER A 114 -5.06 14.48 22.74
N TYR A 115 -4.81 15.77 22.95
CA TYR A 115 -3.79 16.53 22.22
C TYR A 115 -2.38 15.91 22.28
N ARG A 116 -2.06 15.20 23.37
CA ARG A 116 -0.77 14.52 23.51
C ARG A 116 -0.64 13.34 22.55
N SER A 117 -1.65 12.48 22.47
CA SER A 117 -1.64 11.34 21.54
C SER A 117 -1.69 11.82 20.09
N GLY A 118 -2.48 12.86 19.80
CA GLY A 118 -2.53 13.48 18.47
C GLY A 118 -1.16 13.98 18.00
N LYS A 119 -0.40 14.66 18.87
CA LYS A 119 0.96 15.14 18.53
C LYS A 119 1.94 14.00 18.27
N VAL A 120 1.91 12.93 19.08
CA VAL A 120 2.77 11.76 18.88
C VAL A 120 2.43 11.06 17.56
N LEU A 121 1.14 10.82 17.30
CA LEU A 121 0.68 10.19 16.07
C LEU A 121 1.05 11.00 14.84
N LEU A 122 0.81 12.32 14.86
CA LEU A 122 1.18 13.21 13.76
C LEU A 122 2.68 13.20 13.50
N TRP A 123 3.50 13.20 14.55
CA TRP A 123 4.96 13.16 14.41
C TRP A 123 5.42 11.84 13.77
N VAL A 124 4.87 10.71 14.21
CA VAL A 124 5.15 9.38 13.64
C VAL A 124 4.68 9.31 12.18
N PHE A 125 3.52 9.88 11.86
CA PHE A 125 3.04 9.97 10.48
C PHE A 125 4.02 10.71 9.58
N VAL A 126 4.41 11.94 9.98
CA VAL A 126 5.29 12.79 9.17
C VAL A 126 6.65 12.11 8.98
N VAL A 127 7.23 11.53 10.04
CA VAL A 127 8.52 10.83 9.95
C VAL A 127 8.42 9.56 9.10
N GLY A 128 7.38 8.75 9.30
CA GLY A 128 7.20 7.51 8.53
C GLY A 128 6.96 7.80 7.04
N THR A 129 6.01 8.69 6.72
CA THR A 129 5.70 9.06 5.33
C THR A 129 6.89 9.73 4.64
N THR A 130 7.69 10.54 5.35
CA THR A 130 8.89 11.13 4.73
C THR A 130 9.94 10.07 4.40
N LEU A 131 10.12 9.06 5.25
CA LEU A 131 11.03 7.93 4.96
C LEU A 131 10.54 7.12 3.75
N GLU A 132 9.25 6.85 3.65
CA GLU A 132 8.65 6.14 2.51
C GLU A 132 8.76 6.91 1.20
N VAL A 133 8.47 8.22 1.21
CA VAL A 133 8.60 9.07 0.02
C VAL A 133 10.06 9.13 -0.43
N LEU A 134 11.00 9.31 0.50
CA LEU A 134 12.43 9.33 0.17
C LEU A 134 12.89 7.99 -0.41
N GLY A 135 12.47 6.87 0.18
CA GLY A 135 12.78 5.55 -0.34
C GLY A 135 12.18 5.30 -1.72
N THR A 136 10.94 5.75 -1.96
CA THR A 136 10.26 5.64 -3.27
C THR A 136 10.96 6.49 -4.33
N VAL A 137 11.28 7.75 -4.02
CA VAL A 137 12.00 8.64 -4.94
C VAL A 137 13.38 8.09 -5.29
N ALA A 138 14.10 7.55 -4.30
CA ALA A 138 15.40 6.96 -4.54
C ALA A 138 15.31 5.70 -5.43
N VAL A 139 14.33 4.82 -5.20
CA VAL A 139 14.08 3.64 -6.07
C VAL A 139 13.79 4.07 -7.50
N ILE A 140 12.91 5.05 -7.70
CA ILE A 140 12.54 5.56 -9.02
C ILE A 140 13.75 6.21 -9.72
N GLY A 141 14.57 6.98 -9.00
CA GLY A 141 15.76 7.65 -9.53
C GLY A 141 16.83 6.68 -10.05
N HIS A 142 16.84 5.43 -9.59
CA HIS A 142 17.78 4.40 -10.05
C HIS A 142 17.27 3.53 -11.21
N VAL A 143 16.05 3.75 -11.69
CA VAL A 143 15.52 3.04 -12.87
C VAL A 143 16.22 3.54 -14.13
N LYS A 144 17.00 2.67 -14.80
CA LYS A 144 17.62 2.96 -16.10
C LYS A 144 16.78 2.37 -17.23
N PRO A 145 16.80 2.98 -18.44
CA PRO A 145 16.22 2.35 -19.61
C PRO A 145 16.89 0.99 -19.90
N GLY A 146 16.08 -0.02 -20.20
CA GLY A 146 16.58 -1.31 -20.69
C GLY A 146 17.29 -1.15 -22.04
N VAL A 147 18.35 -1.93 -22.24
CA VAL A 147 19.05 -2.02 -23.53
C VAL A 147 18.02 -2.54 -24.57
N SER A 148 17.90 -1.84 -25.70
CA SER A 148 16.95 -2.13 -26.80
C SER A 148 15.52 -1.59 -26.66
N GLY A 149 15.21 -0.76 -25.65
CA GLY A 149 13.92 -0.05 -25.57
C GLY A 149 12.70 -0.95 -25.28
N SER A 150 12.89 -2.26 -25.17
CA SER A 150 11.86 -3.22 -24.81
C SER A 150 11.92 -3.49 -23.30
N LEU A 151 10.94 -2.92 -22.59
CA LEU A 151 10.67 -3.03 -21.15
C LEU A 151 11.62 -2.25 -20.21
N CYS A 152 11.04 -1.56 -19.22
CA CYS A 152 11.79 -1.03 -18.08
C CYS A 152 12.29 -2.21 -17.25
N VAL A 153 13.53 -2.59 -17.48
CA VAL A 153 14.23 -3.49 -16.57
C VAL A 153 14.91 -2.59 -15.52
N PRO A 154 14.72 -2.82 -14.22
CA PRO A 154 15.50 -2.13 -13.20
C PRO A 154 16.99 -2.33 -13.54
N ALA A 155 17.77 -1.25 -13.43
CA ALA A 155 19.18 -1.32 -13.77
C ALA A 155 19.84 -2.47 -12.99
N HIS A 156 20.62 -3.32 -13.67
CA HIS A 156 21.53 -4.26 -13.00
C HIS A 156 22.58 -3.43 -12.25
N CYS A 157 22.23 -2.92 -11.08
CA CYS A 157 23.16 -2.28 -10.18
C CYS A 157 23.96 -3.38 -9.47
N SER A 158 25.27 -3.38 -9.67
CA SER A 158 26.23 -4.17 -8.91
C SER A 158 26.37 -3.59 -7.50
N MET A 159 25.31 -3.65 -6.69
CA MET A 159 25.37 -3.21 -5.30
C MET A 159 24.23 -3.88 -4.52
N TRP A 160 24.54 -5.07 -4.00
CA TRP A 160 23.75 -5.70 -2.94
C TRP A 160 23.48 -4.73 -1.78
N SER A 161 24.42 -3.83 -1.50
CA SER A 161 24.29 -2.82 -0.45
C SER A 161 23.21 -1.78 -0.72
N LEU A 162 23.14 -1.18 -1.91
CA LEU A 162 22.19 -0.09 -2.20
C LEU A 162 20.74 -0.60 -2.26
N SER A 163 20.54 -1.76 -2.89
CA SER A 163 19.23 -2.37 -3.04
C SER A 163 18.63 -2.81 -1.70
N LEU A 164 19.44 -3.50 -0.88
CA LEU A 164 19.03 -3.85 0.49
C LEU A 164 18.78 -2.60 1.32
N PHE A 165 19.64 -1.59 1.21
CA PHE A 165 19.46 -0.34 1.94
C PHE A 165 18.13 0.33 1.58
N LEU A 166 17.80 0.48 0.30
CA LEU A 166 16.53 1.09 -0.13
C LEU A 166 15.30 0.26 0.28
N ALA A 167 15.40 -1.07 0.22
CA ALA A 167 14.32 -1.96 0.68
C ALA A 167 14.12 -1.86 2.20
N ILE A 168 15.21 -1.79 2.97
CA ILE A 168 15.17 -1.65 4.43
C ILE A 168 14.56 -0.30 4.79
N TYR A 169 14.98 0.81 4.17
CA TYR A 169 14.45 2.14 4.50
C TYR A 169 12.93 2.24 4.25
N ASN A 170 12.44 1.75 3.10
CA ASN A 170 11.01 1.72 2.83
C ASN A 170 10.26 0.83 3.82
N SER A 171 10.78 -0.37 4.12
CA SER A 171 10.13 -1.30 5.05
C SER A 171 10.10 -0.78 6.48
N VAL A 172 11.13 -0.05 6.89
CA VAL A 172 11.23 0.56 8.22
C VAL A 172 10.20 1.69 8.38
N GLY A 173 9.98 2.53 7.37
CA GLY A 173 8.99 3.61 7.42
C GLY A 173 7.58 3.07 7.69
N TRP A 174 7.15 2.12 6.86
CA TRP A 174 5.84 1.48 7.00
C TRP A 174 5.72 0.69 8.31
N GLY A 175 6.76 -0.09 8.66
CA GLY A 175 6.80 -0.85 9.90
C GLY A 175 6.77 0.02 11.16
N LEU A 176 7.35 1.23 11.11
CA LEU A 176 7.31 2.19 12.22
C LEU A 176 5.87 2.68 12.45
N ILE A 177 5.17 3.12 11.41
CA ILE A 177 3.79 3.63 11.53
C ILE A 177 2.89 2.52 12.05
N GLN A 178 2.90 1.35 11.40
CA GLN A 178 2.07 0.21 11.79
C GLN A 178 2.40 -0.32 13.18
N GLY A 179 3.69 -0.42 13.51
CA GLY A 179 4.15 -0.87 14.82
C GLY A 179 3.70 0.04 15.95
N VAL A 180 3.79 1.37 15.77
CA VAL A 180 3.30 2.34 16.77
C VAL A 180 1.79 2.28 16.91
N LEU A 181 1.04 2.22 15.80
CA LEU A 181 -0.42 2.11 15.83
C LEU A 181 -0.88 0.84 16.55
N LEU A 182 -0.27 -0.30 16.22
CA LEU A 182 -0.55 -1.58 16.86
C LEU A 182 -0.20 -1.53 18.36
N PHE A 183 0.99 -1.02 18.70
CA PHE A 183 1.43 -0.88 20.08
C PHE A 183 0.50 -0.01 20.92
N MET A 184 0.09 1.16 20.42
CA MET A 184 -0.84 2.05 21.11
C MET A 184 -2.21 1.39 21.31
N THR A 185 -2.71 0.71 20.28
CA THR A 185 -4.02 0.02 20.33
C THR A 185 -3.99 -1.12 21.34
N VAL A 186 -2.98 -1.98 21.30
CA VAL A 186 -2.80 -3.10 22.24
C VAL A 186 -2.58 -2.59 23.66
N SER A 187 -1.74 -1.58 23.85
CA SER A 187 -1.47 -0.98 25.17
C SER A 187 -2.76 -0.48 25.81
N LYS A 188 -3.63 0.19 25.05
CA LYS A 188 -4.93 0.63 25.56
C LYS A 188 -5.81 -0.53 25.98
N ILE A 189 -5.87 -1.58 25.18
CA ILE A 189 -6.70 -2.76 25.49
C ILE A 189 -6.21 -3.45 26.76
N VAL A 190 -4.89 -3.62 26.90
CA VAL A 190 -4.30 -4.22 28.10
C VAL A 190 -4.61 -3.37 29.33
N LEU A 191 -4.48 -2.03 29.23
CA LEU A 191 -4.84 -1.11 30.32
C LEU A 191 -6.33 -1.19 30.67
N PHE A 192 -7.23 -1.18 29.67
CA PHE A 192 -8.68 -1.29 29.92
C PHE A 192 -9.05 -2.63 30.55
N ARG A 193 -8.43 -3.73 30.09
CA ARG A 193 -8.63 -5.06 30.66
C ARG A 193 -8.25 -5.13 32.13
N SER A 194 -7.20 -4.41 32.54
CA SER A 194 -6.79 -4.34 33.95
C SER A 194 -7.79 -3.59 34.84
N THR A 195 -8.56 -2.65 34.28
CA THR A 195 -9.44 -1.77 35.07
C THR A 195 -10.88 -2.28 35.26
N ASN A 196 -11.22 -3.51 34.81
CA ASN A 196 -12.57 -4.10 34.88
C ASN A 196 -13.72 -3.21 34.36
N CYS A 197 -13.40 -2.11 33.68
CA CYS A 197 -14.37 -1.09 33.31
C CYS A 197 -14.84 -1.33 31.87
N ILE A 198 -15.98 -2.02 31.77
CA ILE A 198 -16.98 -2.01 30.70
C ILE A 198 -16.49 -2.41 29.28
N ARG A 199 -17.11 -3.48 28.78
CA ARG A 199 -17.08 -3.95 27.38
C ARG A 199 -17.62 -2.86 26.44
N THR A 200 -16.75 -2.20 25.69
CA THR A 200 -17.14 -1.50 24.47
C THR A 200 -16.93 -2.42 23.25
N PRO A 201 -17.98 -3.05 22.71
CA PRO A 201 -17.85 -4.00 21.58
C PRO A 201 -17.27 -3.36 20.31
N ILE A 202 -17.41 -2.04 20.18
CA ILE A 202 -16.86 -1.26 19.06
C ILE A 202 -15.33 -1.33 19.02
N ILE A 203 -14.66 -1.23 20.17
CA ILE A 203 -13.18 -1.23 20.23
C ILE A 203 -12.62 -2.61 19.84
N SER A 204 -13.28 -3.70 20.22
CA SER A 204 -12.82 -5.05 19.83
C SER A 204 -12.98 -5.32 18.35
N LEU A 205 -14.02 -4.77 17.71
CA LEU A 205 -14.20 -4.89 16.26
C LEU A 205 -13.07 -4.16 15.53
N MET A 206 -12.79 -2.92 15.92
CA MET A 206 -11.71 -2.12 15.32
C MET A 206 -10.33 -2.74 15.53
N LEU A 207 -10.07 -3.34 16.69
CA LEU A 207 -8.83 -4.08 16.94
C LEU A 207 -8.71 -5.28 16.01
N ARG A 208 -9.77 -6.09 15.89
CA ARG A 208 -9.74 -7.31 15.08
C ARG A 208 -9.42 -6.97 13.63
N ASP A 209 -10.03 -5.90 13.11
CA ASP A 209 -9.78 -5.44 11.75
C ASP A 209 -8.33 -4.92 11.59
N GLY A 210 -7.82 -4.17 12.57
CA GLY A 210 -6.44 -3.67 12.56
C GLY A 210 -5.38 -4.78 12.64
N ILE A 211 -5.57 -5.75 13.55
CA ILE A 211 -4.68 -6.92 13.67
C ILE A 211 -4.75 -7.78 12.40
N SER A 212 -5.95 -8.04 11.87
CA SER A 212 -6.10 -8.83 10.64
C SER A 212 -5.36 -8.18 9.48
N PHE A 213 -5.50 -6.86 9.32
CA PHE A 213 -4.82 -6.12 8.27
C PHE A 213 -3.29 -6.16 8.44
N PHE A 214 -2.80 -5.96 9.67
CA PHE A 214 -1.38 -6.07 9.98
C PHE A 214 -0.80 -7.45 9.66
N VAL A 215 -1.51 -8.52 10.06
CA VAL A 215 -1.10 -9.90 9.78
C VAL A 215 -1.08 -10.18 8.28
N ILE A 216 -2.15 -9.82 7.56
CA ILE A 216 -2.25 -10.03 6.11
C ILE A 216 -1.10 -9.31 5.39
N ILE A 217 -0.86 -8.03 5.68
CA ILE A 217 0.23 -7.32 5.01
C ILE A 217 1.59 -7.88 5.40
N THR A 218 1.80 -8.24 6.66
CA THR A 218 3.07 -8.86 7.08
C THR A 218 3.32 -10.15 6.30
N VAL A 219 2.30 -11.01 6.13
CA VAL A 219 2.41 -12.23 5.32
C VAL A 219 2.70 -11.90 3.86
N VAL A 220 2.01 -10.92 3.27
CA VAL A 220 2.24 -10.51 1.88
C VAL A 220 3.65 -9.96 1.68
N ILE A 221 4.10 -9.03 2.53
CA ILE A 221 5.45 -8.43 2.45
C ILE A 221 6.52 -9.50 2.68
N THR A 222 6.40 -10.34 3.69
CA THR A 222 7.39 -11.41 3.94
C THR A 222 7.44 -12.41 2.80
N SER A 223 6.29 -12.71 2.15
CA SER A 223 6.23 -13.56 0.96
C SER A 223 6.91 -12.90 -0.24
N ILE A 224 6.68 -11.61 -0.46
CA ILE A 224 7.33 -10.83 -1.53
C ILE A 224 8.84 -10.77 -1.29
N VAL A 225 9.28 -10.37 -0.09
CA VAL A 225 10.70 -10.30 0.27
C VAL A 225 11.35 -11.68 0.17
N GLY A 226 10.67 -12.74 0.63
CA GLY A 226 11.14 -14.11 0.50
C GLY A 226 11.31 -14.53 -0.95
N PHE A 227 10.31 -14.23 -1.80
CA PHE A 227 10.39 -14.46 -3.24
C PHE A 227 11.56 -13.70 -3.87
N GLU A 228 11.77 -12.44 -3.49
CA GLU A 228 12.87 -11.60 -3.95
C GLU A 228 14.23 -12.13 -3.54
N VAL A 229 14.38 -12.61 -2.31
CA VAL A 229 15.63 -13.21 -1.83
C VAL A 229 15.93 -14.48 -2.63
N VAL A 230 14.92 -15.32 -2.89
CA VAL A 230 15.08 -16.53 -3.69
C VAL A 230 15.42 -16.20 -5.14
N ARG A 231 14.79 -15.18 -5.74
CA ARG A 231 15.08 -14.74 -7.12
C ARG A 231 16.41 -14.01 -7.27
N GLY A 232 16.76 -13.19 -6.29
CA GLY A 232 17.98 -12.38 -6.25
C GLY A 232 19.26 -13.22 -6.19
N LEU A 233 19.15 -14.52 -5.86
CA LEU A 233 20.25 -15.48 -6.05
C LEU A 233 20.60 -15.72 -7.53
N ASN A 234 19.67 -15.46 -8.47
CA ASN A 234 19.86 -15.71 -9.90
C ASN A 234 19.84 -14.45 -10.78
N GLU A 235 18.92 -13.49 -10.58
CA GLU A 235 18.88 -12.22 -11.35
C GLU A 235 18.24 -11.09 -10.54
N THR A 236 18.86 -9.90 -10.53
CA THR A 236 18.45 -8.73 -9.75
C THR A 236 17.29 -7.96 -10.38
N VAL A 237 16.05 -8.39 -10.15
CA VAL A 237 14.85 -7.62 -10.52
C VAL A 237 14.08 -7.26 -9.25
N PHE A 238 13.83 -5.97 -9.02
CA PHE A 238 13.03 -5.45 -7.92
C PHE A 238 11.52 -5.63 -8.16
N VAL A 239 10.86 -6.49 -7.37
CA VAL A 239 9.42 -6.81 -7.45
C VAL A 239 8.54 -5.90 -6.59
N TRP A 240 9.10 -4.94 -5.86
CA TRP A 240 8.30 -3.97 -5.08
C TRP A 240 7.21 -3.23 -5.91
N ASN A 241 7.42 -3.06 -7.22
CA ASN A 241 6.42 -2.50 -8.14
C ASN A 241 5.29 -3.47 -8.55
N VAL A 242 5.42 -4.77 -8.27
CA VAL A 242 4.41 -5.80 -8.61
C VAL A 242 3.33 -5.89 -7.55
N ALA A 243 3.66 -5.63 -6.28
CA ALA A 243 2.69 -5.68 -5.18
C ALA A 243 1.57 -4.64 -5.30
N PHE A 244 1.80 -3.58 -6.07
CA PHE A 244 0.87 -2.47 -6.32
C PHE A 244 0.46 -2.38 -7.80
N SER A 245 0.73 -3.42 -8.60
CA SER A 245 0.30 -3.53 -9.99
C SER A 245 -0.89 -4.46 -10.14
#